data_AF-A0A926Y8W5-F1
#
_entry.id   AF-A0A926Y8W5-F1
#
_cell.length_a   1.000
_cell.length_b   1.000
_cell.length_c   1.000
_cell.angle_alpha   90.00
_cell.angle_beta   90.00
_cell.angle_gamma   90.00
#
_symmetry.space_group_name_H-M   'P 1'
#
loop_
_entity.id
_entity.type
_entity.pdbx_description
1 polymer ?
#
loop_
_entity_poly.entity_id
_entity_poly.type
_entity_poly.pdbx_seq_one_letter_code
_entity_poly.pdbx_strand_id
1 'polypeptide(L)'
;MAQRPGIFPTFFISGFECSTFLWKDKGRRNLIAETQHDRHAQEDYNILRSLGIDVAREGIPWPLVDRNGCYDFSSINSMIEAMQQTQIVPI
;
A
#
# COMPACT_ATOMS: atom_id res chain seq x y z
N MET A 1 -15.72 -6.49 12.55
CA MET A 1 -15.09 -7.84 12.51
C MET A 1 -16.11 -8.88 12.09
N ALA A 2 -15.73 -9.77 11.18
CA ALA A 2 -16.57 -10.88 10.76
C ALA A 2 -16.89 -11.81 11.95
N GLN A 3 -18.15 -12.27 12.04
CA GLN A 3 -18.61 -13.16 13.12
C GLN A 3 -18.15 -14.62 12.96
N ARG A 4 -17.61 -14.98 11.79
CA ARG A 4 -17.07 -16.31 11.49
C ARG A 4 -15.64 -16.17 10.96
N PRO A 5 -14.71 -17.07 11.33
CA PRO A 5 -13.36 -17.05 10.77
C PRO A 5 -13.41 -17.24 9.26
N GLY A 6 -12.85 -16.29 8.52
CA GLY A 6 -12.58 -16.37 7.08
C GLY A 6 -11.12 -16.02 6.82
N ILE A 7 -10.67 -16.11 5.56
CA ILE A 7 -9.30 -15.73 5.17
C ILE A 7 -9.01 -14.27 5.54
N PHE A 8 -10.03 -13.41 5.47
CA PHE A 8 -9.94 -11.99 5.80
C PHE A 8 -10.84 -11.61 7.00
N PRO A 9 -10.39 -10.67 7.85
CA PRO A 9 -11.13 -10.22 9.04
C PRO A 9 -12.39 -9.38 8.73
N THR A 10 -12.47 -8.82 7.52
CA THR A 10 -13.58 -7.98 7.04
C THR A 10 -14.06 -8.43 5.67
N PHE A 11 -15.34 -8.16 5.36
CA PHE A 11 -15.93 -8.51 4.06
C PHE A 11 -15.38 -7.63 2.93
N PHE A 12 -15.23 -6.32 3.19
CA PHE A 12 -14.62 -5.40 2.26
C PHE A 12 -13.10 -5.39 2.41
N ILE A 13 -12.45 -5.24 1.26
CA ILE A 13 -11.01 -5.07 1.09
C ILE A 13 -10.82 -3.78 0.29
N SER A 14 -9.85 -2.97 0.68
CA SER A 14 -9.48 -1.76 -0.05
C SER A 14 -8.14 -1.94 -0.76
N GLY A 15 -7.67 -0.90 -1.45
CA GLY A 15 -6.32 -0.83 -1.99
C GLY A 15 -6.00 0.58 -2.46
N PHE A 16 -4.71 0.89 -2.48
CA PHE A 16 -4.21 2.16 -2.96
C PHE A 16 -3.56 2.00 -4.34
N GLU A 17 -3.57 3.08 -5.12
CA GLU A 17 -3.01 3.07 -6.45
C GLU A 17 -1.48 2.97 -6.40
N CYS A 18 -0.93 1.97 -7.07
CA CYS A 18 0.48 1.58 -6.93
C CYS A 18 1.23 1.52 -8.27
N SER A 19 0.65 2.02 -9.36
CA SER A 19 1.25 1.86 -10.69
C SER A 19 2.52 2.69 -10.85
N THR A 20 3.51 2.06 -11.51
CA THR A 20 4.82 2.66 -11.79
C THR A 20 5.20 2.62 -13.28
N PHE A 21 4.27 3.00 -14.16
CA PHE A 21 4.45 2.87 -15.62
C PHE A 21 5.30 3.99 -16.24
N LEU A 22 5.84 3.73 -17.44
CA LEU A 22 6.41 4.77 -18.29
C LEU A 22 5.29 5.46 -19.07
N TRP A 23 5.24 6.79 -18.99
CA TRP A 23 4.22 7.60 -19.65
C TRP A 23 4.81 8.48 -20.73
N LYS A 24 4.77 8.01 -21.99
CA LYS A 24 5.14 8.79 -23.19
C LYS A 24 6.47 9.55 -22.98
N ASP A 25 6.45 10.86 -23.19
CA ASP A 25 7.54 11.82 -23.02
C ASP A 25 7.78 12.25 -21.56
N LYS A 26 6.96 11.81 -20.60
CA LYS A 26 7.03 12.22 -19.19
C LYS A 26 7.87 11.28 -18.32
N GLY A 27 8.39 10.19 -18.89
CA GLY A 27 9.18 9.22 -18.14
C GLY A 27 8.34 8.37 -17.18
N ARG A 28 8.97 7.85 -16.12
CA ARG A 28 8.31 6.95 -15.17
C ARG A 28 7.42 7.73 -14.22
N ARG A 29 6.16 7.34 -14.15
CA ARG A 29 5.18 7.79 -13.16
C ARG A 29 5.30 6.90 -11.93
N ASN A 30 5.06 7.47 -10.75
CA ASN A 30 4.98 6.72 -9.50
C ASN A 30 3.72 7.19 -8.78
N LEU A 31 2.62 6.47 -8.99
CA LEU A 31 1.34 6.95 -8.50
C LEU A 31 1.25 6.98 -6.97
N ILE A 32 2.01 6.14 -6.25
CA ILE A 32 2.11 6.21 -4.78
C ILE A 32 2.61 7.58 -4.34
N ALA A 33 3.69 8.07 -4.97
CA ALA A 33 4.27 9.38 -4.65
C ALA A 33 3.39 10.55 -5.12
N GLU A 34 2.67 10.37 -6.24
CA GLU A 34 1.79 11.40 -6.80
C GLU A 34 0.50 11.57 -5.99
N THR A 35 -0.04 10.48 -5.44
CA THR A 35 -1.15 10.52 -4.48
C THR A 35 -0.68 10.79 -3.05
N GLN A 36 0.64 10.79 -2.82
CA GLN A 36 1.30 10.97 -1.53
C GLN A 36 0.95 9.90 -0.50
N HIS A 37 0.54 8.71 -0.95
CA HIS A 37 0.24 7.59 -0.07
C HIS A 37 1.48 7.14 0.72
N ASP A 38 2.68 7.27 0.15
CA ASP A 38 3.96 7.00 0.83
C ASP A 38 4.18 7.84 2.10
N ARG A 39 3.57 9.03 2.15
CA ARG A 39 3.65 9.99 3.25
C ARG A 39 2.44 9.93 4.18
N HIS A 40 1.28 9.58 3.65
CA HIS A 40 0.00 9.61 4.35
C HIS A 40 -0.58 8.23 4.67
N ALA A 41 0.19 7.16 4.47
CA ALA A 41 -0.25 5.78 4.68
C ALA A 41 -0.95 5.56 6.03
N GLN A 42 -0.42 6.14 7.11
CA GLN A 42 -1.05 5.99 8.43
C GLN A 42 -2.43 6.65 8.51
N GLU A 43 -2.58 7.88 7.99
CA GLU A 43 -3.88 8.56 7.94
C GLU A 43 -4.86 7.79 7.05
N ASP A 44 -4.39 7.36 5.88
CA ASP A 44 -5.15 6.59 4.91
C ASP A 44 -5.68 5.27 5.51
N TYR A 45 -4.83 4.53 6.21
CA TYR A 45 -5.22 3.31 6.91
C TYR A 45 -6.15 3.57 8.09
N ASN A 46 -5.98 4.67 8.82
CA ASN A 46 -6.91 5.05 9.89
C ASN A 46 -8.32 5.34 9.34
N ILE A 47 -8.42 5.92 8.13
CA ILE A 47 -9.70 6.09 7.44
C ILE A 47 -10.32 4.71 7.15
N LEU A 48 -9.56 3.75 6.62
CA LEU A 48 -10.06 2.38 6.39
C LEU A 48 -10.57 1.74 7.68
N ARG A 49 -9.82 1.86 8.77
CA ARG A 49 -10.21 1.35 10.09
C ARG A 49 -11.50 1.98 10.59
N SER A 50 -11.67 3.29 10.39
CA SER A 50 -12.91 4.00 10.76
C SER A 50 -14.14 3.51 10.00
N LEU A 51 -13.94 2.96 8.79
CA LEU A 51 -14.98 2.38 7.93
C LEU A 51 -15.19 0.88 8.19
N GLY A 52 -14.43 0.27 9.10
CA GLY A 52 -14.48 -1.16 9.38
C GLY A 52 -13.86 -2.02 8.27
N ILE A 53 -12.88 -1.47 7.55
CA ILE A 53 -12.06 -2.18 6.56
C ILE A 53 -10.69 -2.45 7.18
N ASP A 54 -10.35 -3.74 7.29
CA ASP A 54 -9.14 -4.18 7.99
C ASP A 54 -8.10 -4.79 7.04
N VAL A 55 -8.36 -4.75 5.73
CA VAL A 55 -7.52 -5.33 4.69
C VAL A 55 -7.29 -4.32 3.57
N ALA A 56 -6.03 -4.13 3.18
CA ALA A 56 -5.65 -3.27 2.08
C ALA A 56 -4.66 -3.98 1.15
N ARG A 57 -4.88 -3.85 -0.16
CA ARG A 57 -3.92 -4.26 -1.19
C ARG A 57 -2.84 -3.20 -1.33
N GLU A 58 -1.58 -3.61 -1.25
CA GLU A 58 -0.43 -2.76 -1.58
C GLU A 58 0.42 -3.32 -2.71
N GLY A 59 0.89 -2.43 -3.57
CA GLY A 59 1.85 -2.79 -4.61
C GLY A 59 3.28 -2.48 -4.20
N ILE A 60 4.18 -3.44 -4.36
CA ILE A 60 5.61 -3.15 -4.31
C ILE A 60 5.99 -2.49 -5.64
N PRO A 61 6.53 -1.26 -5.64
CA PRO A 61 6.96 -0.58 -6.85
C PRO A 61 8.26 -1.20 -7.39
N TRP A 62 8.17 -2.37 -8.03
CA TRP A 62 9.32 -3.17 -8.45
C TRP A 62 10.42 -2.39 -9.19
N PRO A 63 10.11 -1.48 -10.16
CA PRO A 63 11.13 -0.70 -10.85
C PRO A 63 11.92 0.27 -9.96
N LEU A 64 11.47 0.56 -8.75
CA LEU A 64 12.17 1.38 -7.75
C LEU A 64 12.97 0.53 -6.75
N VAL A 65 12.56 -0.74 -6.57
CA VAL A 65 13.21 -1.71 -5.69
C VAL A 65 14.43 -2.33 -6.37
N ASP A 66 14.30 -2.69 -7.64
CA ASP A 66 15.38 -3.31 -8.41
C ASP A 66 16.39 -2.25 -8.88
N ARG A 67 17.57 -2.26 -8.26
CA ARG A 67 18.74 -1.46 -8.66
C ARG A 67 19.74 -2.31 -9.44
N ASN A 68 19.27 -2.91 -10.54
CA ASN A 68 20.05 -3.78 -11.42
C ASN A 68 20.58 -5.04 -10.71
N GLY A 69 19.69 -5.76 -10.02
CA GLY A 69 20.02 -6.98 -9.28
C GLY A 69 20.42 -6.75 -7.82
N CYS A 70 20.57 -5.49 -7.39
CA CYS A 70 20.62 -5.11 -5.99
C CYS A 70 19.24 -4.62 -5.55
N TYR A 71 18.63 -5.23 -4.54
CA TYR A 71 17.27 -4.90 -4.11
C TYR A 71 17.29 -3.94 -2.91
N ASP A 72 16.57 -2.82 -3.02
CA ASP A 72 16.34 -1.88 -1.92
C ASP A 72 14.84 -1.72 -1.67
N PHE A 73 14.36 -2.30 -0.56
CA PHE A 73 12.97 -2.24 -0.13
C PHE A 73 12.69 -1.10 0.87
N SER A 74 13.66 -0.22 1.15
CA SER A 74 13.46 0.87 2.11
C SER A 74 12.31 1.81 1.76
N SER A 75 11.93 1.89 0.48
CA SER A 75 10.81 2.68 -0.03
C SER A 75 9.44 2.26 0.49
N ILE A 76 9.31 1.03 1.02
CA ILE A 76 8.04 0.52 1.58
C ILE A 76 8.03 0.45 3.11
N ASN A 77 9.13 0.84 3.78
CA ASN A 77 9.23 0.76 5.24
C ASN A 77 8.15 1.59 5.95
N SER A 78 7.91 2.84 5.50
CA SER A 78 6.89 3.70 6.10
C SER A 78 5.49 3.09 5.98
N MET A 79 5.19 2.45 4.86
CA MET A 79 3.91 1.77 4.64
C MET A 79 3.77 0.53 5.54
N ILE A 80 4.83 -0.27 5.69
CA ILE A 80 4.84 -1.43 6.60
C ILE A 80 4.64 -0.98 8.05
N GLU A 81 5.36 0.06 8.50
CA GLU A 81 5.21 0.63 9.83
C GLU A 81 3.77 1.14 10.06
N ALA A 82 3.21 1.85 9.08
CA ALA A 82 1.83 2.33 9.15
C ALA A 82 0.82 1.19 9.24
N MET A 83 0.97 0.10 8.47
CA MET A 83 0.09 -1.08 8.57
C MET A 83 0.15 -1.73 9.95
N GLN A 84 1.35 -1.86 10.52
CA GLN A 84 1.52 -2.42 11.86
C GLN A 84 0.84 -1.56 12.92
N GLN A 85 0.98 -0.23 12.82
CA GLN A 85 0.38 0.72 13.76
C GLN A 85 -1.15 0.76 13.68
N THR A 86 -1.73 0.57 12.49
CA THR A 86 -3.19 0.62 12.27
C THR A 86 -3.85 -0.76 12.26
N GLN A 87 -3.06 -1.83 12.30
CA GLN A 87 -3.50 -3.23 12.23
C GLN A 87 -4.22 -3.59 10.92
N ILE A 88 -3.79 -2.98 9.81
CA ILE A 88 -4.24 -3.38 8.47
C ILE A 88 -3.50 -4.65 8.05
N VAL A 89 -4.27 -5.60 7.50
CA VAL A 89 -3.74 -6.82 6.88
C VAL A 89 -3.41 -6.52 5.41
N PRO A 90 -2.15 -6.63 4.97
CA PRO A 90 -1.79 -6.44 3.56
C PRO A 90 -2.17 -7.64 2.69
N ILE A 91 -2.48 -7.38 1.42
CA ILE A 91 -2.54 -8.37 0.32
C ILE A 91 -1.77 -7.93 -0.92
#